data_AF-A0A3L6LZ88-F1
#
_entry.id   AF-A0A3L6LZ88-F1
#
_cell.length_a   1.000
_cell.length_b   1.000
_cell.length_c   1.000
_cell.angle_alpha   90.00
_cell.angle_beta   90.00
_cell.angle_gamma   90.00
#
_symmetry.space_group_name_H-M   'P 1'
#
loop_
_entity.id
_entity.type
_entity.pdbx_description
1 polymer ?
#
loop_
_entity_poly.entity_id
_entity_poly.type
_entity_poly.pdbx_seq_one_letter_code
_entity_poly.pdbx_strand_id
1 'polypeptide(L)'
;MSSLTALINAIRAGQLGQVRAELEKHGAIAWTDEQGDAALAMGIACFLGHGEIVRELVARGAPVNHADNRLPTSPLSMAVRGKRNDVVRSLIELGAEVPEGMQTGLSEHDVMIAQWKAFRDGYAADSKRAAEQLPDIEEINMVGCSNTDTQVLEAEVLRQAVQKMR
;
A
#
# COMPACT_ATOMS: atom_id res chain seq x y z
N MET A 1 -33.20 -3.54 -15.79
CA MET A 1 -32.29 -2.65 -15.05
C MET A 1 -31.04 -3.47 -14.77
N SER A 2 -30.02 -3.35 -15.61
CA SER A 2 -28.83 -4.20 -15.52
C SER A 2 -28.19 -4.05 -14.15
N SER A 3 -27.98 -5.17 -13.46
CA SER A 3 -27.33 -5.28 -12.14
C SER A 3 -26.01 -4.51 -12.07
N LEU A 4 -25.24 -4.52 -13.16
CA LEU A 4 -24.01 -3.75 -13.29
C LEU A 4 -24.24 -2.24 -13.16
N THR A 5 -25.32 -1.71 -13.69
CA THR A 5 -25.67 -0.29 -13.55
C THR A 5 -25.96 0.05 -12.08
N ALA A 6 -26.54 -0.88 -11.32
CA ALA A 6 -26.74 -0.71 -9.88
C ALA A 6 -25.40 -0.69 -9.14
N LEU A 7 -24.47 -1.61 -9.47
CA LEU A 7 -23.12 -1.60 -8.92
C LEU A 7 -22.36 -0.30 -9.25
N ILE A 8 -22.37 0.15 -10.50
CA ILE A 8 -21.72 1.40 -10.91
C ILE A 8 -22.31 2.60 -10.17
N ASN A 9 -23.63 2.64 -9.97
CA ASN A 9 -24.27 3.69 -9.19
C ASN A 9 -23.86 3.65 -7.71
N ALA A 10 -23.74 2.46 -7.12
CA ALA A 10 -23.25 2.29 -5.74
C ALA A 10 -21.78 2.74 -5.60
N ILE A 11 -20.93 2.41 -6.58
CA ILE A 11 -19.54 2.88 -6.64
C ILE A 11 -19.50 4.41 -6.79
N ARG A 12 -20.35 4.99 -7.64
CA ARG A 12 -20.48 6.46 -7.79
C ARG A 12 -20.93 7.16 -6.52
N ALA A 13 -21.76 6.49 -5.72
CA ALA A 13 -22.19 6.98 -4.42
C ALA A 13 -21.14 6.77 -3.31
N GLY A 14 -20.09 5.98 -3.55
CA GLY A 14 -19.07 5.63 -2.56
C GLY A 14 -19.58 4.72 -1.43
N GLN A 15 -20.70 4.03 -1.62
CA GLN A 15 -21.36 3.26 -0.57
C GLN A 15 -20.81 1.83 -0.51
N LEU A 16 -19.73 1.62 0.27
CA LEU A 16 -19.08 0.32 0.42
C LEU A 16 -20.07 -0.81 0.80
N GLY A 17 -21.02 -0.54 1.70
CA GLY A 17 -22.01 -1.53 2.13
C GLY A 17 -22.92 -2.01 0.99
N GLN A 18 -23.34 -1.09 0.10
CA GLN A 18 -24.14 -1.46 -1.07
C GLN A 18 -23.30 -2.20 -2.10
N VAL A 19 -22.05 -1.77 -2.30
CA VAL A 19 -21.11 -2.46 -3.19
C VAL A 19 -20.90 -3.90 -2.72
N ARG A 20 -20.68 -4.13 -1.43
CA ARG A 20 -20.57 -5.48 -0.86
C ARG A 20 -21.83 -6.32 -1.07
N ALA A 21 -23.00 -5.75 -0.77
CA ALA A 21 -24.28 -6.46 -0.94
C ALA A 21 -24.53 -6.83 -2.41
N GLU A 22 -24.18 -5.94 -3.34
CA GLU A 22 -24.38 -6.19 -4.77
C GLU A 22 -23.36 -7.20 -5.31
N LEU A 23 -22.10 -7.12 -4.85
CA LEU A 23 -21.07 -8.11 -5.16
C LEU A 23 -21.36 -9.49 -4.54
N GLU A 24 -22.04 -9.56 -3.38
CA GLU A 24 -22.47 -10.81 -2.75
C GLU A 24 -23.61 -11.48 -3.52
N LYS A 25 -24.59 -10.69 -3.97
CA LYS A 25 -25.74 -11.19 -4.75
C LYS A 25 -25.33 -11.80 -6.07
N HIS A 26 -24.31 -11.25 -6.73
CA HIS A 26 -23.93 -11.65 -8.08
C HIS A 26 -22.86 -12.75 -8.13
N GLY A 27 -22.35 -13.20 -6.98
CA GLY A 27 -21.17 -14.06 -6.96
C GLY A 27 -19.97 -13.34 -7.59
N ALA A 28 -18.81 -13.99 -7.65
CA ALA A 28 -17.62 -13.41 -8.27
C ALA A 28 -17.98 -12.85 -9.65
N ILE A 29 -17.94 -11.51 -9.80
CA ILE A 29 -18.02 -10.86 -11.10
C ILE A 29 -17.05 -11.64 -11.98
N ALA A 30 -17.52 -12.16 -13.11
CA ALA A 30 -16.61 -12.66 -14.11
C ALA A 30 -15.77 -11.45 -14.55
N TRP A 31 -14.61 -11.26 -13.93
CA TRP A 31 -13.70 -10.17 -14.25
C TRP A 31 -13.20 -10.27 -15.70
N THR A 32 -13.47 -11.41 -16.34
CA THR A 32 -13.26 -11.75 -17.73
C THR A 32 -14.50 -11.52 -18.60
N ASP A 33 -15.43 -10.65 -18.21
CA ASP A 33 -16.55 -10.31 -19.07
C ASP A 33 -16.01 -9.78 -20.40
N GLU A 34 -16.38 -10.44 -21.50
CA GLU A 34 -16.02 -10.09 -22.88
C GLU A 34 -16.43 -8.65 -23.25
N GLN A 35 -17.28 -8.03 -22.42
CA GLN A 35 -17.79 -6.67 -22.54
C GLN A 35 -16.88 -5.58 -21.92
N GLY A 36 -15.87 -5.95 -21.11
CA GLY A 36 -14.98 -4.96 -20.46
C GLY A 36 -15.62 -4.18 -19.30
N ASP A 37 -16.80 -4.61 -18.86
CA ASP A 37 -17.61 -3.93 -17.85
C ASP A 37 -17.01 -3.96 -16.44
N ALA A 38 -16.29 -5.02 -16.10
CA ALA A 38 -15.59 -5.14 -14.82
C ALA A 38 -14.39 -4.17 -14.72
N ALA A 39 -13.69 -3.96 -15.84
CA ALA A 39 -12.63 -2.95 -15.95
C ALA A 39 -13.19 -1.53 -15.80
N LEU A 40 -14.41 -1.29 -16.32
CA LEU A 40 -15.09 -0.01 -16.15
C LEU A 40 -15.45 0.27 -14.68
N ALA A 41 -15.95 -0.72 -13.94
CA ALA A 41 -16.28 -0.57 -12.52
C ALA A 41 -15.03 -0.23 -11.68
N MET A 42 -13.93 -0.96 -11.88
CA MET A 42 -12.64 -0.69 -11.22
C MET A 42 -12.09 0.70 -11.58
N GLY A 43 -12.12 1.05 -12.87
CA GLY A 43 -11.68 2.34 -13.36
C GLY A 43 -12.45 3.52 -12.77
N ILE A 44 -13.78 3.40 -12.65
CA ILE A 44 -14.64 4.41 -12.01
C ILE A 44 -14.31 4.55 -10.52
N ALA A 45 -14.15 3.44 -9.79
CA ALA A 45 -13.76 3.48 -8.38
C ALA A 45 -12.42 4.20 -8.21
N CYS A 46 -11.47 3.95 -9.12
CA CYS A 46 -10.16 4.56 -9.12
C CYS A 46 -10.20 6.07 -9.41
N PHE A 47 -11.00 6.47 -10.41
CA PHE A 47 -11.18 7.87 -10.79
C PHE A 47 -11.86 8.70 -9.68
N LEU A 48 -12.84 8.11 -9.01
CA LEU A 48 -13.57 8.78 -7.92
C LEU A 48 -12.76 8.87 -6.62
N GLY A 49 -11.78 7.99 -6.43
CA GLY A 49 -10.92 8.02 -5.24
C GLY A 49 -11.36 7.04 -4.14
N HIS A 50 -12.18 6.04 -4.47
CA HIS A 50 -12.72 5.11 -3.47
C HIS A 50 -11.77 3.94 -3.19
N GLY A 51 -10.68 4.20 -2.47
CA GLY A 51 -9.64 3.21 -2.17
C GLY A 51 -10.15 1.96 -1.45
N GLU A 52 -11.13 2.09 -0.54
CA GLU A 52 -11.74 0.94 0.15
C GLU A 52 -12.50 0.01 -0.81
N ILE A 53 -13.23 0.61 -1.75
CA ILE A 53 -13.94 -0.15 -2.80
C ILE A 53 -12.94 -0.87 -3.69
N VAL A 54 -11.84 -0.21 -4.07
CA VAL A 54 -10.77 -0.84 -4.86
C VAL A 54 -10.18 -2.05 -4.15
N ARG A 55 -9.87 -1.94 -2.84
CA ARG A 55 -9.36 -3.08 -2.05
C ARG A 55 -10.35 -4.24 -2.01
N GLU A 56 -11.64 -3.96 -1.83
CA GLU A 56 -12.69 -4.98 -1.83
C GLU A 56 -12.83 -5.68 -3.20
N LEU A 57 -12.77 -4.91 -4.30
CA LEU A 57 -12.83 -5.47 -5.65
C LEU A 57 -11.61 -6.38 -5.92
N VAL A 58 -10.40 -5.96 -5.54
CA VAL A 58 -9.18 -6.77 -5.69
C VAL A 58 -9.22 -8.02 -4.81
N ALA A 59 -9.72 -7.93 -3.58
CA ALA A 59 -9.91 -9.08 -2.70
C ALA A 59 -10.85 -10.14 -3.31
N ARG A 60 -11.78 -9.74 -4.17
CA ARG A 60 -12.68 -10.63 -4.93
C ARG A 60 -12.09 -11.10 -6.27
N GLY A 61 -10.80 -10.88 -6.51
CA GLY A 61 -10.07 -11.38 -7.68
C GLY A 61 -10.05 -10.44 -8.87
N ALA A 62 -10.32 -9.14 -8.68
CA ALA A 62 -10.22 -8.18 -9.78
C ALA A 62 -8.78 -8.06 -10.30
N PRO A 63 -8.57 -8.08 -11.63
CA PRO A 63 -7.25 -7.88 -12.20
C PRO A 63 -6.81 -6.43 -11.98
N VAL A 64 -5.71 -6.28 -11.24
CA VAL A 64 -5.08 -4.97 -10.98
C VAL A 64 -4.25 -4.52 -12.19
N ASN A 65 -3.53 -5.47 -12.80
CA ASN A 65 -2.68 -5.22 -13.96
C ASN A 65 -3.41 -5.56 -15.25
N HIS A 66 -3.30 -4.66 -16.23
CA HIS A 66 -3.76 -4.87 -17.60
C HIS A 66 -2.55 -5.13 -18.51
N ALA A 67 -2.78 -5.71 -19.68
CA ALA A 67 -1.72 -6.01 -20.66
C ALA A 67 -0.87 -4.79 -21.05
N ASP A 68 -1.43 -3.58 -20.95
CA ASP A 68 -0.66 -2.34 -21.00
C ASP A 68 -1.19 -1.35 -19.95
N ASN A 69 -0.43 -1.19 -18.86
CA ASN A 69 -0.77 -0.25 -17.79
C ASN A 69 -0.60 1.23 -18.19
N ARG A 70 -0.07 1.53 -19.38
CA ARG A 70 -0.08 2.90 -19.95
C ARG A 70 -1.40 3.25 -20.62
N LEU A 71 -2.25 2.27 -20.91
CA LEU A 71 -3.55 2.53 -21.53
C LEU A 71 -4.41 3.43 -20.64
N PRO A 72 -5.23 4.31 -21.23
CA PRO A 72 -6.15 5.18 -20.48
C PRO A 72 -7.22 4.40 -19.71
N THR A 73 -7.37 3.10 -20.00
CA THR A 73 -8.29 2.17 -19.35
C THR A 73 -7.66 1.45 -18.16
N SER A 74 -6.34 1.55 -17.96
CA SER A 74 -5.70 0.93 -16.79
C SER A 74 -6.18 1.63 -15.50
N PRO A 75 -6.47 0.87 -14.42
CA PRO A 75 -6.89 1.41 -13.12
C PRO A 75 -5.92 2.48 -12.60
N LEU A 76 -4.62 2.28 -12.80
CA LEU A 76 -3.57 3.21 -12.40
C LEU A 76 -3.68 4.54 -13.17
N SER A 77 -3.83 4.47 -14.50
CA SER A 77 -4.01 5.64 -15.35
C SER A 77 -5.28 6.43 -14.97
N MET A 78 -6.38 5.74 -14.67
CA MET A 78 -7.61 6.41 -14.21
C MET A 78 -7.47 7.08 -12.85
N ALA A 79 -6.76 6.46 -11.89
CA ALA A 79 -6.47 7.07 -10.59
C ALA A 79 -5.60 8.33 -10.73
N VAL A 80 -4.57 8.28 -11.60
CA VAL A 80 -3.69 9.42 -11.90
C VAL A 80 -4.47 10.56 -12.57
N ARG A 81 -5.33 10.26 -13.54
CA ARG A 81 -6.21 11.26 -14.16
C ARG A 81 -7.20 11.88 -13.18
N GLY A 82 -7.69 11.08 -12.23
CA GLY A 82 -8.51 11.56 -11.12
C GLY A 82 -7.73 12.34 -10.06
N LYS A 83 -6.38 12.41 -10.17
CA LYS A 83 -5.45 12.98 -9.18
C LYS A 83 -5.68 12.40 -7.77
N ARG A 84 -5.95 11.08 -7.71
CA ARG A 84 -6.28 10.35 -6.48
C ARG A 84 -5.06 9.63 -5.93
N ASN A 85 -4.13 10.39 -5.35
CA ASN A 85 -2.86 9.87 -4.82
C ASN A 85 -3.04 8.70 -3.84
N ASP A 86 -4.08 8.73 -2.99
CA ASP A 86 -4.36 7.66 -2.01
C ASP A 86 -4.76 6.34 -2.66
N VAL A 87 -5.49 6.42 -3.79
CA VAL A 87 -5.84 5.24 -4.58
C VAL A 87 -4.64 4.74 -5.34
N VAL A 88 -3.82 5.62 -5.91
CA VAL A 88 -2.58 5.23 -6.58
C VAL A 88 -1.68 4.46 -5.60
N ARG A 89 -1.51 4.97 -4.37
CA ARG A 89 -0.77 4.25 -3.30
C ARG A 89 -1.39 2.88 -3.02
N SER A 90 -2.72 2.82 -2.86
CA SER A 90 -3.42 1.56 -2.59
C SER A 90 -3.28 0.55 -3.74
N LEU A 91 -3.32 1.00 -4.99
CA LEU A 91 -3.12 0.13 -6.16
C LEU A 91 -1.70 -0.45 -6.19
N ILE A 92 -0.68 0.37 -5.90
CA ILE A 92 0.71 -0.08 -5.82
C ILE A 92 0.88 -1.10 -4.68
N GLU A 93 0.29 -0.83 -3.51
CA GLU A 93 0.25 -1.79 -2.38
C GLU A 93 -0.40 -3.13 -2.76
N LEU A 94 -1.34 -3.13 -3.70
CA LEU A 94 -2.02 -4.32 -4.23
C LEU A 94 -1.27 -4.98 -5.41
N GLY A 95 -0.03 -4.56 -5.70
CA GLY A 95 0.81 -5.15 -6.74
C GLY A 95 0.63 -4.55 -8.14
N ALA A 96 0.08 -3.33 -8.25
CA ALA A 96 0.02 -2.64 -9.53
C ALA A 96 1.42 -2.29 -10.07
N GLU A 97 1.70 -2.70 -11.30
CA GLU A 97 2.95 -2.35 -11.99
C GLU A 97 2.90 -0.90 -12.50
N VAL A 98 3.83 -0.08 -12.01
CA VAL A 98 3.98 1.30 -12.45
C VAL A 98 4.92 1.34 -13.65
N PRO A 99 4.46 1.73 -14.85
CA PRO A 99 5.34 1.82 -16.00
C PRO A 99 6.34 2.98 -15.85
N GLU A 100 7.57 2.76 -16.30
CA GLU A 100 8.64 3.76 -16.26
C GLU A 100 8.21 5.04 -17.02
N GLY A 101 8.29 6.19 -16.37
CA GLY A 101 7.91 7.50 -16.92
C GLY A 101 6.45 7.94 -16.68
N MET A 102 5.61 7.14 -16.02
CA MET A 102 4.27 7.59 -15.63
C MET A 102 4.35 8.60 -14.46
N GLN A 103 3.84 9.81 -14.67
CA GLN A 103 3.70 10.80 -13.61
C GLN A 103 2.52 10.42 -12.70
N THR A 104 2.80 9.63 -11.65
CA THR A 104 1.81 9.20 -10.67
C THR A 104 1.39 10.30 -9.70
N GLY A 105 2.14 11.41 -9.64
CA GLY A 105 1.92 12.52 -8.70
C GLY A 105 2.31 12.19 -7.26
N LEU A 106 2.95 11.04 -7.04
CA LEU A 106 3.51 10.60 -5.76
C LEU A 106 5.01 10.88 -5.70
N SER A 107 5.55 11.04 -4.49
CA SER A 107 7.00 11.07 -4.28
C SER A 107 7.59 9.70 -4.62
N GLU A 108 8.83 9.67 -5.12
CA GLU A 108 9.58 8.43 -5.34
C GLU A 108 9.63 7.57 -4.06
N HIS A 109 9.80 8.22 -2.91
CA HIS A 109 9.78 7.57 -1.60
C HIS A 109 8.43 6.92 -1.26
N ASP A 110 7.31 7.55 -1.63
CA ASP A 110 5.97 6.99 -1.39
C ASP A 110 5.71 5.76 -2.27
N VAL A 111 6.18 5.80 -3.52
CA VAL A 111 6.12 4.67 -4.44
C VAL A 111 6.97 3.50 -3.89
N MET A 112 8.18 3.80 -3.42
CA MET A 112 9.08 2.82 -2.81
C MET A 112 8.44 2.14 -1.59
N ILE A 113 7.88 2.90 -0.64
CA ILE A 113 7.20 2.33 0.53
C ILE A 113 6.01 1.46 0.12
N ALA A 114 5.20 1.92 -0.84
CA ALA A 114 4.02 1.17 -1.29
C ALA A 114 4.41 -0.16 -1.96
N GLN A 115 5.46 -0.16 -2.79
CA GLN A 115 6.00 -1.37 -3.40
C GLN A 115 6.54 -2.35 -2.36
N TRP A 116 7.24 -1.84 -1.34
CA TRP A 116 7.72 -2.67 -0.22
C TRP A 116 6.59 -3.34 0.56
N LYS A 117 5.48 -2.62 0.79
CA LYS A 117 4.28 -3.21 1.40
C LYS A 117 3.67 -4.30 0.52
N ALA A 118 3.57 -4.06 -0.79
CA ALA A 118 3.06 -5.06 -1.74
C ALA A 118 3.89 -6.34 -1.73
N PHE A 119 5.22 -6.22 -1.65
CA PHE A 119 6.14 -7.35 -1.52
C PHE A 119 5.92 -8.11 -0.21
N ARG A 120 5.88 -7.40 0.92
CA ARG A 120 5.64 -7.99 2.25
C ARG A 120 4.31 -8.75 2.30
N ASP A 121 3.28 -8.19 1.70
CA ASP A 121 1.91 -8.74 1.74
C ASP A 121 1.71 -9.83 0.65
N GLY A 122 2.73 -10.11 -0.18
CA GLY A 122 2.74 -11.20 -1.15
C GLY A 122 2.04 -10.90 -2.48
N TYR A 123 1.72 -9.63 -2.75
CA TYR A 123 1.03 -9.20 -3.98
C TYR A 123 1.98 -9.04 -5.19
N ALA A 124 3.29 -8.91 -4.98
CA ALA A 124 4.29 -8.76 -6.05
C ALA A 124 5.16 -10.03 -6.19
N ALA A 125 5.19 -10.61 -7.40
CA ALA A 125 5.93 -11.85 -7.69
C ALA A 125 7.44 -11.64 -7.93
N ASP A 126 7.88 -10.42 -8.24
CA ASP A 126 9.25 -10.14 -8.63
C ASP A 126 10.10 -9.54 -7.51
N SER A 127 10.75 -10.44 -6.76
CA SER A 127 11.75 -10.14 -5.74
C SER A 127 13.05 -9.51 -6.28
N LYS A 128 13.24 -9.44 -7.61
CA LYS A 128 14.55 -9.12 -8.20
C LYS A 128 14.89 -7.63 -8.27
N ARG A 129 13.91 -6.73 -8.29
CA ARG A 129 14.17 -5.27 -8.41
C ARG A 129 14.24 -4.53 -7.07
N ALA A 130 13.56 -5.01 -6.04
CA ALA A 130 13.52 -4.31 -4.73
C ALA A 130 14.69 -4.69 -3.81
N ALA A 131 15.26 -5.90 -3.96
CA ALA A 131 16.39 -6.35 -3.15
C ALA A 131 17.72 -5.64 -3.49
N GLU A 132 17.86 -5.11 -4.72
CA GLU A 132 19.04 -4.32 -5.13
C GLU A 132 19.02 -2.89 -4.57
N GLN A 133 17.87 -2.40 -4.09
CA GLN A 133 17.67 -1.02 -3.63
C GLN A 133 17.16 -0.98 -2.18
N LEU A 134 17.75 -1.76 -1.28
CA LEU A 134 17.69 -1.42 0.14
C LEU A 134 18.56 -0.16 0.31
N PRO A 135 18.03 0.99 0.77
CA PRO A 135 18.92 2.02 1.28
C PRO A 135 19.75 1.37 2.37
N ASP A 136 21.06 1.47 2.29
CA ASP A 136 21.97 0.97 3.32
C ASP A 136 21.45 1.47 4.67
N ILE A 137 20.86 0.56 5.45
CA ILE A 137 20.51 0.83 6.83
C ILE A 137 21.87 0.84 7.52
N GLU A 138 22.54 1.99 7.50
CA GLU A 138 23.66 2.23 8.38
C GLU A 138 23.10 2.05 9.79
N GLU A 139 23.41 0.88 10.37
CA GLU A 139 23.16 0.62 11.77
C GLU A 139 23.79 1.78 12.53
N ILE A 140 22.96 2.60 13.19
CA ILE A 140 23.48 3.58 14.15
C ILE A 140 24.06 2.75 15.28
N ASN A 141 25.33 2.40 15.11
CA ASN A 141 26.12 1.75 16.13
C ASN A 141 26.32 2.84 17.19
N MET A 142 25.39 2.93 18.14
CA MET A 142 25.63 3.72 19.34
C MET A 142 26.92 3.17 19.90
N VAL A 143 27.99 3.96 19.79
CA VAL A 143 29.22 3.71 20.53
C VAL A 143 28.75 3.62 21.97
N GLY A 144 28.69 2.41 22.52
CA GLY A 144 28.38 2.22 23.92
C GLY A 144 29.28 3.17 24.67
N CYS A 145 28.72 4.14 25.38
CA CYS A 145 29.51 4.99 26.25
C CYS A 145 30.06 4.07 27.35
N SER A 146 31.20 3.44 27.09
CA SER A 146 31.89 2.55 28.03
C SER A 146 32.45 3.29 29.25
N ASN A 147 32.15 4.59 29.36
CA ASN A 147 32.45 5.44 30.50
C ASN A 147 31.18 5.83 31.28
N THR A 148 30.09 5.08 31.17
CA THR A 148 29.14 5.02 32.29
C THR A 148 29.76 4.15 33.37
N ASP A 149 30.69 4.76 34.08
CA ASP A 149 31.48 4.15 35.13
C ASP A 149 30.57 3.86 36.32
N THR A 150 29.83 2.75 36.23
CA THR A 150 28.95 2.25 37.30
C THR A 150 29.75 1.86 38.55
N GLN A 151 31.09 1.78 38.47
CA GLN A 151 31.96 1.43 39.58
C GLN A 151 32.30 2.61 40.51
N VAL A 152 32.12 3.86 40.07
CA VAL A 152 32.41 5.04 40.92
C VAL A 152 31.40 5.16 42.07
N LEU A 153 30.14 4.77 41.83
CA LEU A 153 29.09 4.80 42.85
C LEU A 153 29.37 3.80 43.99
N GLU A 154 29.98 2.65 43.72
CA GLU A 154 30.28 1.65 44.76
C GLU A 154 31.45 2.08 45.67
N ALA A 155 32.44 2.78 45.12
CA ALA A 155 33.59 3.25 45.88
C ALA A 155 33.27 4.41 46.85
N GLU A 156 32.32 5.29 46.50
CA GLU A 156 31.89 6.38 47.39
C GLU A 156 31.02 5.91 48.55
N VAL A 157 30.13 4.92 48.33
CA VAL A 157 29.32 4.33 49.40
C VAL A 157 30.22 3.64 50.45
N LEU A 158 31.26 2.93 50.01
CA LEU A 158 32.22 2.30 50.91
C LEU A 158 33.05 3.32 51.71
N ARG A 159 33.46 4.45 51.10
CA ARG A 159 34.18 5.52 51.82
C ARG A 159 33.29 6.20 52.86
N GLN A 160 32.03 6.48 52.55
CA GLN A 160 31.09 7.08 53.50
C GLN A 160 30.79 6.14 54.68
N ALA A 161 30.73 4.82 54.46
CA ALA A 161 30.54 3.84 55.52
C ALA A 161 31.73 3.78 56.50
N VAL A 162 32.97 3.82 55.98
CA VAL A 162 34.18 3.85 56.82
C VAL A 162 34.27 5.15 57.63
N GLN A 163 33.87 6.28 57.05
CA GLN A 163 33.95 7.58 57.70
C GLN A 163 32.89 7.81 58.78
N LYS A 164 31.79 7.04 58.78
CA LYS A 164 30.79 7.01 59.86
C LYS A 164 31.16 6.10 61.04
N MET A 165 32.17 5.23 60.89
CA MET A 165 32.64 4.32 61.96
C MET A 165 33.83 4.86 62.76
N ARG A 166 34.16 6.15 62.63
CA ARG A 166 35.24 6.83 63.35
C ARG A 166 34.69 8.01 64.13
#